data_AF-A0A271J5J8-F1
#
_entry.id   AF-A0A271J5J8-F1
#
_cell.length_a   1.000
_cell.length_b   1.000
_cell.length_c   1.000
_cell.angle_alpha   90.00
_cell.angle_beta   90.00
_cell.angle_gamma   90.00
#
_symmetry.space_group_name_H-M   'P 1'
#
loop_
_entity.id
_entity.type
_entity.pdbx_description
1 polymer ?
#
loop_
_entity_poly.entity_id
_entity_poly.type
_entity_poly.pdbx_seq_one_letter_code
_entity_poly.pdbx_strand_id
1 'polypeptide(L)'
;MDLTVGVGPPRSALPPDLSVGLPLVKAALLYGDRVTLCSPAASLLLRLEEHNPCDVPGRLAVLAGLADDLGLGDGPARLAHVVGIGRHLDAEVVRLTVDAWWGRYRRALQEAVVESGLAELAPAVEAQRLTIETLGVGAVARPSDFAEAAAETYAAAVADAIARGDATPLLDGPTAEALRDATEAGRVGVSEPRAHRARDGGLAAHVLQRLPLFDRATVPEVLDVRADLDGPLARFRGAVDEFAAEVASAAWDPDFAVEAERVYRQRVAPAVAEIEDAVASVGYLRELATRYAERPQQFVPLAVPALTVALAAPDVLAQTVAASLAGLSVVANGAQAGWAVADGRRAVRARRLFFVYAAGRRLQGDRSWRGRAPR
;
A
#
# COMPACT_ATOMS: atom_id res chain seq x y z
N MET A 1 5.28 12.65 5.18
CA MET A 1 5.00 11.56 6.13
C MET A 1 5.79 10.36 5.68
N ASP A 2 6.83 10.05 6.45
CA ASP A 2 7.73 8.95 6.13
C ASP A 2 7.25 7.72 6.91
N LEU A 3 7.24 6.57 6.26
CA LEU A 3 6.79 5.31 6.84
C LEU A 3 7.90 4.27 6.82
N THR A 4 7.99 3.50 7.90
CA THR A 4 8.87 2.32 7.96
C THR A 4 8.00 1.09 8.03
N VAL A 5 8.14 0.21 7.05
CA VAL A 5 7.42 -1.06 6.97
C VAL A 5 8.32 -2.17 7.49
N GLY A 6 7.94 -2.79 8.61
CA GLY A 6 8.62 -3.97 9.16
C GLY A 6 7.90 -5.24 8.72
N VAL A 7 8.58 -6.04 7.88
CA VAL A 7 8.11 -7.37 7.48
C VAL A 7 9.09 -8.41 8.03
N GLY A 8 8.61 -9.22 8.96
CA GLY A 8 9.38 -10.23 9.66
C GLY A 8 9.88 -11.33 8.74
N PRO A 9 10.85 -12.14 9.19
CA PRO A 9 11.32 -13.28 8.41
C PRO A 9 10.16 -14.26 8.16
N PRO A 10 10.07 -14.87 6.95
CA PRO A 10 9.07 -15.88 6.66
C PRO A 10 9.29 -17.11 7.58
N ARG A 11 8.19 -17.80 7.91
CA ARG A 11 8.23 -18.99 8.79
C ARG A 11 8.90 -20.22 8.15
N SER A 12 9.19 -20.18 6.85
CA SER A 12 9.85 -21.26 6.09
C SER A 12 11.21 -20.83 5.53
N ALA A 13 12.15 -21.77 5.48
CA ALA A 13 13.57 -21.47 5.32
C ALA A 13 13.99 -20.96 3.92
N LEU A 14 13.32 -21.31 2.81
CA LEU A 14 13.56 -20.75 1.46
C LEU A 14 12.49 -21.31 0.48
N PRO A 15 12.15 -20.59 -0.62
CA PRO A 15 12.55 -19.23 -0.91
C PRO A 15 11.87 -18.23 0.03
N PRO A 16 12.54 -17.11 0.37
CA PRO A 16 11.96 -16.09 1.21
C PRO A 16 10.76 -15.43 0.51
N ASP A 17 9.60 -15.46 1.16
CA ASP A 17 8.35 -14.94 0.62
C ASP A 17 8.03 -13.54 1.18
N LEU A 18 7.84 -12.55 0.30
CA LEU A 18 7.39 -11.19 0.66
C LEU A 18 5.91 -10.97 0.37
N SER A 19 5.19 -11.97 -0.16
CA SER A 19 3.78 -11.86 -0.55
C SER A 19 2.89 -11.42 0.63
N VAL A 20 3.21 -11.88 1.84
CA VAL A 20 2.51 -11.51 3.09
C VAL A 20 2.71 -10.03 3.43
N GLY A 21 3.89 -9.46 3.14
CA GLY A 21 4.23 -8.07 3.42
C GLY A 21 3.83 -7.10 2.30
N LEU A 22 3.61 -7.60 1.08
CA LEU A 22 3.36 -6.77 -0.10
C LEU A 22 2.11 -5.88 0.01
N PRO A 23 0.94 -6.34 0.53
CA PRO A 23 -0.20 -5.46 0.77
C PRO A 23 0.12 -4.32 1.76
N LEU A 24 0.98 -4.58 2.74
CA LEU A 24 1.41 -3.57 3.71
C LEU A 24 2.31 -2.52 3.05
N VAL A 25 3.25 -2.95 2.19
CA VAL A 25 4.10 -2.04 1.39
C VAL A 25 3.26 -1.21 0.41
N LYS A 26 2.28 -1.82 -0.28
CA LYS A 26 1.35 -1.11 -1.17
C LYS A 26 0.55 -0.06 -0.41
N ALA A 27 0.07 -0.38 0.79
CA ALA A 27 -0.66 0.57 1.62
C ALA A 27 0.25 1.72 2.07
N ALA A 28 1.50 1.42 2.43
CA ALA A 28 2.51 2.42 2.76
C ALA A 28 2.82 3.34 1.56
N LEU A 29 2.95 2.81 0.35
CA LEU A 29 3.21 3.59 -0.87
C LEU A 29 2.01 4.50 -1.22
N LEU A 30 0.80 3.99 -1.03
CA LEU A 30 -0.42 4.76 -1.25
C LEU A 30 -0.57 5.89 -0.21
N TYR A 31 -0.16 5.64 1.04
CA TYR A 31 -0.35 6.56 2.16
C TYR A 31 0.82 7.51 2.42
N GLY A 32 2.07 7.13 2.13
CA GLY A 32 3.31 7.74 2.62
C GLY A 32 4.15 8.46 1.58
N ASP A 33 4.85 9.52 1.95
CA ASP A 33 5.68 10.29 1.00
C ASP A 33 6.98 9.57 0.64
N ARG A 34 7.57 8.91 1.63
CA ARG A 34 8.71 8.01 1.52
C ARG A 34 8.43 6.78 2.35
N VAL A 35 8.81 5.63 1.81
CA VAL A 35 8.64 4.33 2.46
C VAL A 35 10.00 3.68 2.59
N THR A 36 10.33 3.22 3.78
CA THR A 36 11.48 2.36 4.03
C THR A 36 10.98 0.97 4.35
N LEU A 37 11.37 -0.04 3.58
CA LEU A 37 11.07 -1.44 3.84
C LEU A 37 12.24 -2.06 4.61
N CYS A 38 11.98 -2.46 5.85
CA CYS A 38 12.84 -3.34 6.62
C CYS A 38 12.32 -4.76 6.45
N SER A 39 13.03 -5.58 5.67
CA SER A 39 12.69 -7.00 5.51
C SER A 39 13.93 -7.86 5.29
N PRO A 40 14.16 -8.90 6.13
CA PRO A 40 15.24 -9.85 5.93
C PRO A 40 15.15 -10.54 4.56
N ALA A 41 13.94 -10.93 4.15
CA ALA A 41 13.67 -11.57 2.88
C ALA A 41 14.08 -10.70 1.69
N ALA A 42 13.63 -9.44 1.66
CA ALA A 42 13.98 -8.50 0.60
C ALA A 42 15.48 -8.21 0.56
N SER A 43 16.09 -8.00 1.72
CA SER A 43 17.53 -7.74 1.86
C SER A 43 18.38 -8.90 1.34
N LEU A 44 17.97 -10.14 1.62
CA LEU A 44 18.64 -11.34 1.14
C LEU A 44 18.60 -11.41 -0.39
N LEU A 45 17.39 -11.32 -0.94
CA LEU A 45 17.17 -11.47 -2.38
C LEU A 45 17.92 -10.40 -3.17
N LEU A 46 17.85 -9.13 -2.74
CA LEU A 46 18.61 -8.05 -3.36
C LEU A 46 20.11 -8.32 -3.33
N ARG A 47 20.64 -8.78 -2.19
CA ARG A 47 22.06 -9.13 -2.11
C ARG A 47 22.44 -10.28 -3.03
N LEU A 48 21.63 -11.32 -3.10
CA LEU A 48 21.88 -12.46 -4.00
C LEU A 48 21.79 -12.04 -5.47
N GLU A 49 20.94 -11.07 -5.81
CA GLU A 49 20.89 -10.50 -7.16
C GLU A 49 22.13 -9.66 -7.49
N GLU A 50 22.54 -8.78 -6.57
CA GLU A 50 23.74 -7.93 -6.71
C GLU A 50 25.03 -8.74 -6.73
N HIS A 51 25.10 -9.83 -5.96
CA HIS A 51 26.29 -10.68 -5.86
C HIS A 51 26.38 -11.67 -7.04
N ASN A 52 26.99 -11.21 -8.14
CA ASN A 52 27.19 -12.02 -9.35
C ASN A 52 28.69 -12.18 -9.70
N PRO A 53 29.41 -13.12 -9.06
CA PRO A 53 30.81 -13.37 -9.35
C PRO A 53 31.02 -13.81 -10.82
N CYS A 54 31.98 -13.14 -11.47
CA CYS A 54 32.36 -13.45 -12.85
C CYS A 54 33.41 -14.57 -12.93
N ASP A 55 34.13 -14.81 -11.84
CA ASP A 55 35.19 -15.81 -11.74
C ASP A 55 34.68 -17.15 -11.19
N VAL A 56 35.33 -18.23 -11.62
CA VAL A 56 35.01 -19.61 -11.21
C VAL A 56 35.14 -19.81 -9.68
N PRO A 57 36.20 -19.34 -8.99
CA PRO A 57 36.30 -19.45 -7.53
C PRO A 57 35.10 -18.81 -6.81
N GLY A 58 34.73 -17.58 -7.17
CA GLY A 58 33.59 -16.88 -6.57
C GLY A 58 32.26 -17.61 -6.76
N ARG A 59 31.99 -18.11 -7.98
CA ARG A 59 30.78 -18.91 -8.25
C ARG A 59 30.73 -20.19 -7.43
N LEU A 60 31.86 -20.89 -7.32
CA LEU A 60 31.96 -22.12 -6.53
C LEU A 60 31.77 -21.87 -5.04
N ALA A 61 32.24 -20.73 -4.50
CA ALA A 61 32.02 -20.36 -3.11
C ALA A 61 30.52 -20.16 -2.79
N VAL A 62 29.79 -19.46 -3.68
CA VAL A 62 28.34 -19.27 -3.54
C VAL A 62 27.59 -20.60 -3.66
N LEU A 63 27.91 -21.40 -4.69
CA LEU A 63 27.27 -22.70 -4.92
C LEU A 63 27.55 -23.69 -3.77
N ALA A 64 28.73 -23.63 -3.14
CA ALA A 64 29.04 -24.44 -1.96
C ALA A 64 28.23 -24.00 -0.74
N GLY A 65 27.99 -22.70 -0.56
CA GLY A 65 27.17 -22.18 0.53
C GLY A 65 25.68 -22.51 0.40
N LEU A 66 25.20 -22.84 -0.80
CA LEU A 66 23.80 -23.17 -1.11
C LEU A 66 23.64 -24.61 -1.62
N ALA A 67 24.65 -25.45 -1.43
CA ALA A 67 24.70 -26.76 -2.07
C ALA A 67 23.56 -27.68 -1.62
N ASP A 68 23.21 -27.63 -0.34
CA ASP A 68 22.12 -28.41 0.23
C ASP A 68 20.75 -27.92 -0.29
N ASP A 69 20.53 -26.60 -0.29
CA ASP A 69 19.29 -25.98 -0.78
C ASP A 69 19.03 -26.25 -2.27
N LEU A 70 20.10 -26.33 -3.07
CA LEU A 70 20.02 -26.58 -4.51
C LEU A 70 20.10 -28.07 -4.87
N GLY A 71 20.29 -28.96 -3.89
CA GLY A 71 20.47 -30.41 -4.08
C GLY A 71 21.72 -30.76 -4.91
N LEU A 72 22.80 -29.99 -4.74
CA LEU A 72 24.07 -30.17 -5.45
C LEU A 72 25.05 -31.09 -4.69
N GLY A 73 24.79 -31.38 -3.42
CA GLY A 73 25.68 -32.16 -2.54
C GLY A 73 27.08 -31.54 -2.43
N ASP A 74 28.11 -32.33 -2.14
CA ASP A 74 29.48 -31.81 -1.93
C ASP A 74 30.19 -31.30 -3.21
N GLY A 75 29.58 -31.44 -4.38
CA GLY A 75 30.21 -31.17 -5.68
C GLY A 75 30.86 -29.78 -5.77
N PRO A 76 30.12 -28.70 -5.48
CA PRO A 76 30.67 -27.34 -5.48
C PRO A 76 31.82 -27.15 -4.49
N ALA A 77 31.72 -27.70 -3.28
CA ALA A 77 32.76 -27.57 -2.25
C ALA A 77 34.07 -28.28 -2.66
N ARG A 78 33.97 -29.47 -3.28
CA ARG A 78 35.13 -30.21 -3.79
C ARG A 78 35.84 -29.46 -4.91
N LEU A 79 35.08 -28.90 -5.86
CA LEU A 79 35.65 -28.09 -6.93
C LEU A 79 36.25 -26.78 -6.42
N ALA A 80 35.59 -26.12 -5.43
CA ALA A 80 36.13 -24.93 -4.77
C ALA A 80 37.50 -25.22 -4.13
N HIS A 81 37.65 -26.38 -3.47
CA HIS A 81 38.92 -26.80 -2.89
C HIS A 81 40.02 -27.01 -3.94
N VAL A 82 39.71 -27.67 -5.07
CA VAL A 82 40.66 -27.86 -6.19
C VAL A 82 41.17 -26.54 -6.73
N VAL A 83 40.29 -25.57 -6.92
CA VAL A 83 40.66 -24.22 -7.36
C VAL A 83 41.46 -23.47 -6.29
N GLY A 84 41.07 -23.62 -5.01
CA GLY A 84 41.74 -22.98 -3.87
C GLY A 84 43.18 -23.43 -3.63
N ILE A 85 43.55 -24.65 -4.03
CA ILE A 85 44.94 -25.14 -4.00
C ILE A 85 45.75 -24.78 -5.27
N GLY A 86 45.22 -23.88 -6.11
CA GLY A 86 45.91 -23.33 -7.28
C GLY A 86 45.82 -24.19 -8.55
N ARG A 87 45.00 -25.25 -8.57
CA ARG A 87 44.79 -26.05 -9.78
C ARG A 87 43.76 -25.40 -10.69
N HIS A 88 44.06 -25.40 -11.98
CA HIS A 88 43.15 -24.92 -13.00
C HIS A 88 42.15 -26.03 -13.33
N LEU A 89 40.88 -25.66 -13.45
CA LEU A 89 39.84 -26.56 -13.94
C LEU A 89 39.86 -26.55 -15.46
N ASP A 90 39.66 -27.72 -16.08
CA ASP A 90 39.50 -27.82 -17.52
C ASP A 90 38.29 -27.01 -17.99
N ALA A 91 38.43 -26.32 -19.12
CA ALA A 91 37.38 -25.46 -19.67
C ALA A 91 36.06 -26.22 -19.90
N GLU A 92 36.15 -27.50 -20.25
CA GLU A 92 34.97 -28.34 -20.42
C GLU A 92 34.26 -28.66 -19.10
N VAL A 93 35.00 -28.86 -18.00
CA VAL A 93 34.44 -29.05 -16.65
C VAL A 93 33.77 -27.77 -16.16
N VAL A 94 34.41 -26.61 -16.38
CA VAL A 94 33.80 -25.32 -16.06
C VAL A 94 32.47 -25.15 -16.81
N ARG A 95 32.47 -25.39 -18.12
CA ARG A 95 31.28 -25.22 -18.96
C ARG A 95 30.15 -26.21 -18.63
N LEU A 96 30.45 -27.50 -18.51
CA LEU A 96 29.43 -28.54 -18.33
C LEU A 96 28.93 -28.67 -16.89
N THR A 97 29.71 -28.19 -15.92
CA THR A 97 29.37 -28.37 -14.50
C THR A 97 29.16 -27.03 -13.81
N VAL A 98 30.18 -26.17 -13.73
CA VAL A 98 30.10 -24.92 -12.97
C VAL A 98 29.09 -23.95 -13.60
N ASP A 99 29.17 -23.73 -14.91
CA ASP A 99 28.24 -22.83 -15.61
C ASP A 99 26.82 -23.40 -15.64
N ALA A 100 26.67 -24.72 -15.73
CA ALA A 100 25.36 -25.38 -15.67
C ALA A 100 24.70 -25.21 -14.28
N TRP A 101 25.46 -25.45 -13.19
CA TRP A 101 24.99 -25.21 -11.82
C TRP A 101 24.69 -23.73 -11.59
N TRP A 102 25.57 -22.85 -12.04
CA TRP A 102 25.37 -21.41 -11.94
C TRP A 102 24.11 -20.95 -12.68
N GLY A 103 23.88 -21.44 -13.90
CA GLY A 103 22.67 -21.15 -14.67
C GLY A 103 21.39 -21.70 -14.03
N ARG A 104 21.47 -22.83 -13.32
CA ARG A 104 20.34 -23.34 -12.51
C ARG A 104 20.08 -22.45 -11.30
N TYR A 105 21.11 -22.09 -10.56
CA TYR A 105 21.02 -21.18 -9.41
C TYR A 105 20.43 -19.83 -9.83
N ARG A 106 20.93 -19.23 -10.91
CA ARG A 106 20.42 -17.93 -11.40
C ARG A 106 18.95 -18.01 -11.80
N ARG A 107 18.50 -19.10 -12.43
CA ARG A 107 17.07 -19.29 -12.75
C ARG A 107 16.23 -19.41 -11.48
N ALA A 108 16.63 -20.25 -10.54
CA ALA A 108 15.93 -20.40 -9.26
C ALA A 108 15.87 -19.08 -8.47
N LEU A 109 16.95 -18.29 -8.48
CA LEU A 109 16.96 -16.96 -7.85
C LEU A 109 15.99 -16.00 -8.54
N GLN A 110 15.97 -15.95 -9.87
CA GLN A 110 15.03 -15.09 -10.61
C GLN A 110 13.57 -15.51 -10.39
N GLU A 111 13.30 -16.81 -10.35
CA GLU A 111 11.99 -17.35 -9.98
C GLU A 111 11.61 -16.91 -8.56
N ALA A 112 12.50 -17.04 -7.58
CA ALA A 112 12.25 -16.60 -6.20
C ALA A 112 12.03 -15.08 -6.08
N VAL A 113 12.73 -14.26 -6.86
CA VAL A 113 12.55 -12.79 -6.89
C VAL A 113 11.17 -12.41 -7.45
N VAL A 114 10.68 -13.15 -8.45
CA VAL A 114 9.34 -12.95 -9.01
C VAL A 114 8.26 -13.47 -8.06
N GLU A 115 8.41 -14.70 -7.55
CA GLU A 115 7.43 -15.35 -6.67
C GLU A 115 7.29 -14.65 -5.33
N SER A 116 8.38 -14.12 -4.77
CA SER A 116 8.34 -13.32 -3.54
C SER A 116 7.57 -12.01 -3.72
N GLY A 117 7.46 -11.49 -4.95
CA GLY A 117 6.90 -10.16 -5.22
C GLY A 117 7.91 -9.02 -5.09
N LEU A 118 9.20 -9.31 -4.85
CA LEU A 118 10.26 -8.30 -4.82
C LEU A 118 10.37 -7.54 -6.16
N ALA A 119 10.25 -8.26 -7.28
CA ALA A 119 10.27 -7.67 -8.61
C ALA A 119 9.18 -6.58 -8.79
N GLU A 120 8.04 -6.72 -8.11
CA GLU A 120 6.95 -5.75 -8.17
C GLU A 120 7.32 -4.40 -7.53
N LEU A 121 8.30 -4.39 -6.61
CA LEU A 121 8.72 -3.19 -5.88
C LEU A 121 9.67 -2.30 -6.69
N ALA A 122 10.29 -2.81 -7.76
CA ALA A 122 11.29 -2.09 -8.56
C ALA A 122 10.81 -0.70 -9.03
N PRO A 123 9.58 -0.53 -9.57
CA PRO A 123 9.09 0.79 -9.98
C PRO A 123 9.01 1.81 -8.82
N ALA A 124 8.74 1.37 -7.60
CA ALA A 124 8.70 2.27 -6.43
C ALA A 124 10.11 2.68 -5.97
N VAL A 125 11.09 1.79 -6.13
CA VAL A 125 12.51 2.11 -5.88
C VAL A 125 13.02 3.09 -6.93
N GLU A 126 12.75 2.84 -8.21
CA GLU A 126 13.10 3.73 -9.33
C GLU A 126 12.47 5.13 -9.17
N ALA A 127 11.21 5.19 -8.71
CA ALA A 127 10.52 6.44 -8.41
C ALA A 127 11.02 7.15 -7.13
N GLN A 128 12.02 6.60 -6.44
CA GLN A 128 12.56 7.10 -5.17
C GLN A 128 11.49 7.25 -4.06
N ARG A 129 10.47 6.40 -4.11
CA ARG A 129 9.39 6.34 -3.12
C ARG A 129 9.58 5.22 -2.12
N LEU A 130 10.31 4.18 -2.50
CA LEU A 130 10.68 3.05 -1.67
C LEU A 130 12.19 2.98 -1.52
N THR A 131 12.66 2.83 -0.30
CA THR A 131 14.03 2.40 0.03
C THR A 131 13.94 1.05 0.70
N ILE A 132 14.75 0.07 0.28
CA ILE A 132 14.84 -1.23 0.95
C ILE A 132 16.10 -1.20 1.81
N GLU A 133 15.92 -1.30 3.13
CA GLU A 133 17.01 -1.31 4.07
C GLU A 133 17.79 -2.61 3.91
N THR A 134 19.12 -2.55 3.74
CA THR A 134 19.95 -3.74 3.48
C THR A 134 20.36 -4.48 4.76
N LEU A 135 19.83 -4.06 5.93
CA LEU A 135 19.94 -4.71 7.24
C LEU A 135 21.36 -5.21 7.58
N GLY A 136 22.39 -4.43 7.26
CA GLY A 136 23.79 -4.78 7.57
C GLY A 136 24.30 -6.04 6.88
N VAL A 137 23.53 -6.58 5.93
CA VAL A 137 23.81 -7.86 5.30
C VAL A 137 25.16 -7.85 4.60
N GLY A 138 25.60 -6.69 4.10
CA GLY A 138 26.93 -6.50 3.49
C GLY A 138 28.11 -7.17 4.23
N ALA A 139 28.02 -7.37 5.55
CA ALA A 139 29.08 -7.96 6.37
C ALA A 139 29.06 -9.51 6.46
N VAL A 140 28.01 -10.19 5.99
CA VAL A 140 27.87 -11.65 6.18
C VAL A 140 28.63 -12.41 5.09
N ALA A 141 29.52 -13.32 5.47
CA ALA A 141 30.43 -14.04 4.56
C ALA A 141 29.78 -15.22 3.81
N ARG A 142 28.71 -15.83 4.34
CA ARG A 142 28.01 -16.97 3.73
C ARG A 142 26.49 -16.81 3.75
N PRO A 143 25.75 -17.32 2.75
CA PRO A 143 24.29 -17.31 2.76
C PRO A 143 23.65 -18.03 3.96
N SER A 144 24.29 -19.06 4.51
CA SER A 144 23.81 -19.80 5.70
C SER A 144 23.78 -18.94 6.97
N ASP A 145 24.77 -18.06 7.14
CA ASP A 145 24.94 -17.23 8.33
C ASP A 145 24.01 -16.00 8.28
N PHE A 146 23.30 -15.83 7.16
CA PHE A 146 22.39 -14.72 6.92
C PHE A 146 21.15 -14.80 7.81
N ALA A 147 20.56 -15.97 7.99
CA ALA A 147 19.24 -16.07 8.63
C ALA A 147 19.27 -15.57 10.09
N GLU A 148 20.31 -15.94 10.85
CA GLU A 148 20.51 -15.53 12.24
C GLU A 148 20.97 -14.07 12.34
N ALA A 149 21.99 -13.68 11.56
CA ALA A 149 22.49 -12.30 11.55
C ALA A 149 21.45 -11.29 11.07
N ALA A 150 20.63 -11.66 10.09
CA ALA A 150 19.55 -10.83 9.58
C ALA A 150 18.39 -10.72 10.57
N ALA A 151 18.08 -11.76 11.35
CA ALA A 151 17.02 -11.69 12.36
C ALA A 151 17.37 -10.72 13.50
N GLU A 152 18.61 -10.77 14.02
CA GLU A 152 19.07 -9.84 15.06
C GLU A 152 19.16 -8.40 14.53
N THR A 153 19.77 -8.22 13.35
CA THR A 153 19.92 -6.89 12.74
C THR A 153 18.57 -6.31 12.32
N TYR A 154 17.63 -7.14 11.89
CA TYR A 154 16.25 -6.76 11.63
C TYR A 154 15.54 -6.24 12.87
N ALA A 155 15.57 -7.02 13.95
CA ALA A 155 14.93 -6.63 15.21
C ALA A 155 15.50 -5.30 15.72
N ALA A 156 16.82 -5.13 15.64
CA ALA A 156 17.48 -3.87 15.98
C ALA A 156 17.06 -2.72 15.04
N ALA A 157 17.04 -2.93 13.72
CA ALA A 157 16.68 -1.90 12.75
C ALA A 157 15.23 -1.43 12.90
N VAL A 158 14.30 -2.36 13.15
CA VAL A 158 12.89 -2.03 13.40
C VAL A 158 12.73 -1.32 14.74
N ALA A 159 13.36 -1.82 15.80
CA ALA A 159 13.32 -1.18 17.11
C ALA A 159 13.92 0.24 17.07
N ASP A 160 15.03 0.43 16.37
CA ASP A 160 15.67 1.73 16.18
C ASP A 160 14.81 2.69 15.37
N ALA A 161 14.18 2.24 14.28
CA ALA A 161 13.27 3.08 13.49
C ALA A 161 12.10 3.57 14.35
N ILE A 162 11.54 2.68 15.19
CA ILE A 162 10.46 3.03 16.10
C ILE A 162 10.95 3.95 17.23
N ALA A 163 12.12 3.66 17.79
CA ALA A 163 12.71 4.42 18.89
C ALA A 163 13.15 5.83 18.47
N ARG A 164 13.71 5.99 17.26
CA ARG A 164 14.04 7.31 16.70
C ARG A 164 12.78 8.14 16.50
N GLY A 165 11.67 7.50 16.10
CA GLY A 165 10.40 8.18 15.90
C GLY A 165 10.51 9.26 14.83
N ASP A 166 11.32 9.02 13.80
CA ASP A 166 11.46 9.83 12.59
C ASP A 166 10.43 9.40 11.53
N ALA A 167 10.01 8.13 11.55
CA ALA A 167 9.00 7.56 10.67
C ALA A 167 7.82 6.92 11.42
N THR A 168 6.70 6.78 10.73
CA THR A 168 5.51 6.05 11.23
C THR A 168 5.65 4.55 10.94
N PRO A 169 5.63 3.68 11.95
CA PRO A 169 5.81 2.25 11.74
C PRO A 169 4.53 1.60 11.19
N LEU A 170 4.73 0.67 10.24
CA LEU A 170 3.74 -0.27 9.74
C LEU A 170 4.31 -1.67 9.90
N LEU A 171 3.71 -2.49 10.74
CA LEU A 171 4.28 -3.77 11.15
C LEU A 171 3.37 -4.90 10.69
N ASP A 172 3.98 -5.97 10.18
CA ASP A 172 3.26 -7.24 10.03
C ASP A 172 3.02 -7.90 11.40
N GLY A 173 2.21 -8.96 11.42
CA GLY A 173 1.85 -9.66 12.65
C GLY A 173 3.06 -10.14 13.47
N PRO A 174 4.01 -10.89 12.88
CA PRO A 174 5.22 -11.34 13.58
C PRO A 174 6.05 -10.19 14.17
N THR A 175 6.19 -9.08 13.44
CA THR A 175 6.99 -7.94 13.90
C THR A 175 6.28 -7.15 14.99
N ALA A 176 4.96 -6.99 14.89
CA ALA A 176 4.13 -6.44 15.94
C ALA A 176 4.26 -7.25 17.24
N GLU A 177 4.15 -8.58 17.15
CA GLU A 177 4.33 -9.47 18.30
C GLU A 177 5.72 -9.33 18.94
N ALA A 178 6.79 -9.34 18.14
CA ALA A 178 8.15 -9.16 18.65
C ALA A 178 8.36 -7.80 19.34
N LEU A 179 7.75 -6.73 18.81
CA LEU A 179 7.82 -5.40 19.39
C LEU A 179 7.04 -5.29 20.71
N ARG A 180 5.86 -5.91 20.78
CA ARG A 180 5.07 -6.00 22.01
C ARG A 180 5.88 -6.68 23.10
N ASP A 181 6.42 -7.86 22.82
CA ASP A 181 7.25 -8.61 23.77
C ASP A 181 8.49 -7.82 24.21
N ALA A 182 9.10 -7.05 23.30
CA ALA A 182 10.22 -6.17 23.63
C ALA A 182 9.81 -4.97 24.51
N THR A 183 8.62 -4.43 24.31
CA THR A 183 8.07 -3.31 25.09
C THR A 183 7.65 -3.77 26.49
N GLU A 184 6.97 -4.91 26.60
CA GLU A 184 6.58 -5.53 27.88
C GLU A 184 7.80 -5.92 28.73
N ALA A 185 8.87 -6.39 28.09
CA ALA A 185 10.14 -6.68 28.74
C ALA A 185 10.95 -5.41 29.12
N GLY A 186 10.47 -4.21 28.79
CA GLY A 186 11.16 -2.94 29.04
C GLY A 186 12.43 -2.73 28.21
N ARG A 187 12.63 -3.51 27.13
CA ARG A 187 13.79 -3.41 26.24
C ARG A 187 13.64 -2.26 25.23
N VAL A 188 12.42 -1.89 24.89
CA VAL A 188 12.11 -0.77 23.98
C VAL A 188 11.18 0.22 24.68
N GLY A 189 11.63 1.47 24.79
CA GLY A 189 10.85 2.56 25.37
C GLY A 189 10.00 3.29 24.33
N VAL A 190 8.69 3.06 24.34
CA VAL A 190 7.74 3.76 23.47
C VAL A 190 7.05 4.89 24.25
N SER A 191 7.18 6.12 23.76
CA SER A 191 6.41 7.25 24.27
C SER A 191 5.03 7.34 23.62
N GLU A 192 4.07 7.97 24.29
CA GLU A 192 2.71 8.12 23.77
C GLU A 192 2.65 8.74 22.36
N PRO A 193 3.43 9.79 22.01
CA PRO A 193 3.45 10.30 20.63
C PRO A 193 3.95 9.29 19.58
N ARG A 194 4.77 8.31 19.96
CA ARG A 194 5.20 7.23 19.06
C ARG A 194 4.10 6.18 18.91
N ALA A 195 3.43 5.82 20.00
CA ALA A 195 2.28 4.93 19.96
C ALA A 195 1.12 5.52 19.16
N HIS A 196 0.87 6.83 19.25
CA HIS A 196 -0.12 7.54 18.42
C HIS A 196 0.22 7.47 16.93
N ARG A 197 1.48 7.74 16.56
CA ARG A 197 1.92 7.62 15.16
C ARG A 197 1.78 6.20 14.62
N ALA A 198 2.10 5.20 15.43
CA ALA A 198 1.89 3.81 15.06
C ALA A 198 0.40 3.52 14.80
N ARG A 199 -0.52 4.04 15.64
CA ARG A 199 -1.98 3.93 15.43
C ARG A 199 -2.42 4.60 14.13
N ASP A 200 -1.94 5.80 13.83
CA ASP A 200 -2.21 6.51 12.58
C ASP A 200 -1.81 5.68 11.36
N GLY A 201 -0.56 5.19 11.33
CA GLY A 201 -0.09 4.29 10.27
C GLY A 201 -0.94 3.04 10.14
N GLY A 202 -1.10 2.29 11.25
CA GLY A 202 -1.85 1.05 11.28
C GLY A 202 -3.31 1.22 10.83
N LEU A 203 -3.96 2.32 11.24
CA LEU A 203 -5.35 2.60 10.87
C LEU A 203 -5.46 2.95 9.39
N ALA A 204 -4.53 3.76 8.86
CA ALA A 204 -4.46 4.01 7.43
C ALA A 204 -4.29 2.70 6.65
N ALA A 205 -3.35 1.84 7.03
CA ALA A 205 -3.15 0.56 6.37
C ALA A 205 -4.41 -0.33 6.42
N HIS A 206 -5.07 -0.41 7.58
CA HIS A 206 -6.31 -1.17 7.79
C HIS A 206 -7.44 -0.70 6.87
N VAL A 207 -7.58 0.62 6.68
CA VAL A 207 -8.55 1.21 5.76
C VAL A 207 -8.19 0.92 4.30
N LEU A 208 -6.92 1.13 3.91
CA LEU A 208 -6.49 1.04 2.52
C LEU A 208 -6.46 -0.40 1.99
N GLN A 209 -6.12 -1.38 2.82
CA GLN A 209 -6.14 -2.79 2.43
C GLN A 209 -7.57 -3.31 2.14
N ARG A 210 -8.61 -2.60 2.58
CA ARG A 210 -10.02 -2.91 2.28
C ARG A 210 -10.51 -2.30 0.97
N LEU A 211 -9.68 -1.51 0.29
CA LEU A 211 -10.06 -0.95 -0.99
C LEU A 211 -10.38 -2.09 -1.99
N PRO A 212 -11.41 -1.94 -2.82
CA PRO A 212 -11.74 -2.95 -3.81
C PRO A 212 -10.57 -3.24 -4.74
N LEU A 213 -10.29 -4.53 -4.97
CA LEU A 213 -9.21 -5.02 -5.83
C LEU A 213 -7.80 -4.60 -5.40
N PHE A 214 -7.62 -4.12 -4.16
CA PHE A 214 -6.32 -3.66 -3.66
C PHE A 214 -5.24 -4.75 -3.71
N ASP A 215 -5.58 -5.98 -3.31
CA ASP A 215 -4.65 -7.11 -3.34
C ASP A 215 -4.16 -7.45 -4.75
N ARG A 216 -4.93 -7.09 -5.78
CA ARG A 216 -4.60 -7.30 -7.20
C ARG A 216 -3.95 -6.09 -7.86
N ALA A 217 -3.94 -4.95 -7.19
CA ALA A 217 -3.37 -3.72 -7.71
C ALA A 217 -1.84 -3.86 -7.80
N THR A 218 -1.27 -3.51 -8.94
CA THR A 218 0.18 -3.49 -9.12
C THR A 218 0.79 -2.24 -8.49
N VAL A 219 2.06 -2.29 -8.07
CA VAL A 219 2.77 -1.10 -7.55
C VAL A 219 2.69 0.12 -8.48
N PRO A 220 2.89 0.01 -9.82
CA PRO A 220 2.68 1.14 -10.73
C PRO A 220 1.27 1.74 -10.65
N GLU A 221 0.22 0.92 -10.57
CA GLU A 221 -1.15 1.41 -10.42
C GLU A 221 -1.35 2.12 -9.08
N VAL A 222 -0.76 1.61 -7.99
CA VAL A 222 -0.79 2.28 -6.68
C VAL A 222 -0.13 3.66 -6.75
N LEU A 223 1.02 3.77 -7.40
CA LEU A 223 1.73 5.04 -7.58
C LEU A 223 0.95 6.01 -8.46
N ASP A 224 0.29 5.53 -9.52
CA ASP A 224 -0.58 6.33 -10.39
C ASP A 224 -1.80 6.86 -9.63
N VAL A 225 -2.45 6.01 -8.82
CA VAL A 225 -3.58 6.40 -7.98
C VAL A 225 -3.16 7.48 -6.98
N ARG A 226 -2.01 7.27 -6.34
CA ARG A 226 -1.43 8.23 -5.40
C ARG A 226 -1.17 9.58 -6.06
N ALA A 227 -0.49 9.60 -7.21
CA ALA A 227 -0.15 10.83 -7.91
C ALA A 227 -1.40 11.65 -8.29
N ASP A 228 -2.47 10.97 -8.69
CA ASP A 228 -3.73 11.61 -9.06
C ASP A 228 -4.56 12.10 -7.86
N LEU A 229 -4.28 11.61 -6.65
CA LEU A 229 -5.05 11.88 -5.43
C LEU A 229 -4.25 12.60 -4.34
N ASP A 230 -3.14 13.25 -4.68
CA ASP A 230 -2.27 13.96 -3.73
C ASP A 230 -3.03 15.01 -2.88
N GLY A 231 -3.91 15.80 -3.51
CA GLY A 231 -4.75 16.78 -2.82
C GLY A 231 -5.72 16.14 -1.81
N PRO A 232 -6.55 15.17 -2.20
CA PRO A 232 -7.38 14.39 -1.28
C PRO A 232 -6.59 13.63 -0.19
N LEU A 233 -5.38 13.15 -0.49
CA LEU A 233 -4.55 12.39 0.46
C LEU A 233 -4.20 13.19 1.72
N ALA A 234 -3.88 14.48 1.58
CA ALA A 234 -3.60 15.34 2.73
C ALA A 234 -4.80 15.45 3.70
N ARG A 235 -6.03 15.51 3.17
CA ARG A 235 -7.25 15.56 3.99
C ARG A 235 -7.56 14.20 4.63
N PHE A 236 -7.26 13.12 3.91
CA PHE A 236 -7.39 11.78 4.44
C PHE A 236 -6.45 11.55 5.62
N ARG A 237 -5.17 11.92 5.49
CA ARG A 237 -4.20 11.87 6.60
C ARG A 237 -4.68 12.61 7.84
N GLY A 238 -5.21 13.83 7.67
CA GLY A 238 -5.78 14.59 8.79
C GLY A 238 -7.00 13.92 9.45
N ALA A 239 -7.81 13.17 8.69
CA ALA A 239 -8.90 12.40 9.28
C ALA A 239 -8.42 11.13 9.99
N VAL A 240 -7.42 10.44 9.44
CA VAL A 240 -6.84 9.26 10.10
C VAL A 240 -6.16 9.63 11.40
N ASP A 241 -5.42 10.74 11.45
CA ASP A 241 -4.80 11.25 12.69
C ASP A 241 -5.86 11.53 13.78
N GLU A 242 -6.99 12.16 13.41
CA GLU A 242 -8.12 12.37 14.32
C GLU A 242 -8.73 11.05 14.80
N PHE A 243 -8.93 10.09 13.91
CA PHE A 243 -9.48 8.78 14.26
C PHE A 243 -8.52 7.92 15.09
N ALA A 244 -7.21 8.06 14.87
CA ALA A 244 -6.18 7.36 15.63
C ALA A 244 -6.20 7.77 17.12
N ALA A 245 -6.63 8.99 17.43
CA ALA A 245 -6.81 9.45 18.81
C ALA A 245 -7.98 8.73 19.55
N GLU A 246 -8.90 8.10 18.82
CA GLU A 246 -10.01 7.30 19.40
C GLU A 246 -9.58 5.84 19.72
N VAL A 247 -8.43 5.40 19.22
CA VAL A 247 -7.89 4.05 19.43
C VAL A 247 -7.00 4.07 20.66
N ALA A 248 -7.28 3.20 21.64
CA ALA A 248 -6.51 3.13 22.87
C ALA A 248 -5.27 2.22 22.71
N SER A 249 -5.43 1.13 21.97
CA SER A 249 -4.38 0.13 21.75
C SER A 249 -3.29 0.64 20.81
N ALA A 250 -2.02 0.35 21.11
CA ALA A 250 -0.93 0.60 20.18
C ALA A 250 -1.01 -0.36 18.98
N ALA A 251 -0.39 -0.01 17.84
CA ALA A 251 -0.52 -0.80 16.61
C ALA A 251 0.01 -2.24 16.69
N TRP A 252 0.82 -2.56 17.71
CA TRP A 252 1.34 -3.91 17.96
C TRP A 252 0.54 -4.71 19.00
N ASP A 253 -0.47 -4.09 19.62
CA ASP A 253 -1.34 -4.76 20.58
C ASP A 253 -2.40 -5.60 19.85
N PRO A 254 -2.79 -6.77 20.38
CA PRO A 254 -3.77 -7.64 19.74
C PRO A 254 -5.15 -6.97 19.57
N ASP A 255 -5.52 -6.09 20.50
CA ASP A 255 -6.80 -5.38 20.49
C ASP A 255 -6.88 -4.30 19.40
N PHE A 256 -5.74 -3.84 18.88
CA PHE A 256 -5.69 -2.79 17.85
C PHE A 256 -6.53 -3.13 16.62
N ALA A 257 -6.45 -4.37 16.11
CA ALA A 257 -7.20 -4.77 14.93
C ALA A 257 -8.72 -4.69 15.16
N VAL A 258 -9.18 -5.00 16.37
CA VAL A 258 -10.59 -4.94 16.78
C VAL A 258 -11.03 -3.47 16.89
N GLU A 259 -10.22 -2.61 17.51
CA GLU A 259 -10.51 -1.19 17.63
C GLU A 259 -10.49 -0.47 16.29
N ALA A 260 -9.52 -0.76 15.42
CA ALA A 260 -9.43 -0.23 14.06
C ALA A 260 -10.63 -0.65 13.21
N GLU A 261 -11.11 -1.90 13.36
CA GLU A 261 -12.33 -2.36 12.69
C GLU A 261 -13.58 -1.62 13.19
N ARG A 262 -13.66 -1.35 14.50
CA ARG A 262 -14.75 -0.54 15.06
C ARG A 262 -14.75 0.87 14.46
N VAL A 263 -13.58 1.53 14.43
CA VAL A 263 -13.42 2.86 13.81
C VAL A 263 -13.80 2.83 12.33
N TYR A 264 -13.35 1.82 11.60
CA TYR A 264 -13.71 1.65 10.18
C TYR A 264 -15.23 1.58 9.98
N ARG A 265 -15.92 0.71 10.73
CA ARG A 265 -17.38 0.51 10.59
C ARG A 265 -18.18 1.73 11.02
N GLN A 266 -17.72 2.47 12.02
CA GLN A 266 -18.47 3.59 12.60
C GLN A 266 -18.18 4.93 11.92
N ARG A 267 -16.96 5.14 11.43
CA ARG A 267 -16.51 6.44 10.88
C ARG A 267 -16.25 6.38 9.38
N VAL A 268 -15.50 5.37 8.93
CA VAL A 268 -14.99 5.34 7.55
C VAL A 268 -16.05 4.86 6.57
N ALA A 269 -16.60 3.66 6.78
CA ALA A 269 -17.57 3.06 5.86
C ALA A 269 -18.83 3.93 5.66
N PRO A 270 -19.45 4.50 6.71
CA PRO A 270 -20.62 5.38 6.53
C PRO A 270 -20.29 6.64 5.73
N ALA A 271 -19.17 7.29 6.03
CA ALA A 271 -18.77 8.51 5.33
C ALA A 271 -18.39 8.26 3.86
N VAL A 272 -17.83 7.10 3.54
CA VAL A 272 -17.61 6.68 2.14
C VAL A 272 -18.94 6.44 1.44
N ALA A 273 -19.91 5.76 2.07
CA ALA A 273 -21.25 5.57 1.51
C ALA A 273 -21.96 6.91 1.26
N GLU A 274 -21.87 7.88 2.18
CA GLU A 274 -22.39 9.24 1.97
C GLU A 274 -21.73 9.95 0.78
N ILE A 275 -20.44 9.70 0.52
CA ILE A 275 -19.73 10.21 -0.66
C ILE A 275 -20.28 9.55 -1.92
N GLU A 276 -20.49 8.24 -1.90
CA GLU A 276 -21.08 7.48 -3.02
C GLU A 276 -22.46 8.03 -3.39
N ASP A 277 -23.34 8.21 -2.40
CA ASP A 277 -24.67 8.78 -2.58
C ASP A 277 -24.61 10.21 -3.13
N ALA A 278 -23.72 11.04 -2.58
CA ALA A 278 -23.54 12.42 -3.05
C ALA A 278 -23.02 12.45 -4.50
N VAL A 279 -22.08 11.57 -4.87
CA VAL A 279 -21.62 11.43 -6.25
C VAL A 279 -22.76 11.01 -7.19
N ALA A 280 -23.54 10.00 -6.79
CA ALA A 280 -24.66 9.51 -7.58
C ALA A 280 -25.69 10.62 -7.82
N SER A 281 -26.05 11.36 -6.77
CA SER A 281 -26.98 12.51 -6.86
C SER A 281 -26.53 13.55 -7.89
N VAL A 282 -25.24 13.92 -7.88
CA VAL A 282 -24.66 14.87 -8.83
C VAL A 282 -24.64 14.29 -10.26
N GLY A 283 -24.44 12.98 -10.39
CA GLY A 283 -24.55 12.25 -11.66
C GLY A 283 -25.95 12.35 -12.27
N TYR A 284 -26.99 12.07 -11.48
CA TYR A 284 -28.39 12.18 -11.90
C TYR A 284 -28.75 13.62 -12.32
N LEU A 285 -28.34 14.62 -11.54
CA LEU A 285 -28.56 16.03 -11.88
C LEU A 285 -27.91 16.41 -13.22
N ARG A 286 -26.68 15.91 -13.48
CA ARG A 286 -26.00 16.12 -14.76
C ARG A 286 -26.78 15.48 -15.91
N GLU A 287 -27.24 14.25 -15.73
CA GLU A 287 -28.00 13.54 -16.77
C GLU A 287 -29.32 14.24 -17.08
N LEU A 288 -30.06 14.69 -16.06
CA LEU A 288 -31.27 15.48 -16.23
C LEU A 288 -31.00 16.79 -16.99
N ALA A 289 -29.94 17.52 -16.61
CA ALA A 289 -29.55 18.75 -17.31
C ALA A 289 -29.18 18.49 -18.79
N THR A 290 -28.46 17.38 -19.06
CA THR A 290 -28.06 17.01 -20.42
C THR A 290 -29.28 16.62 -21.26
N ARG A 291 -30.18 15.80 -20.73
CA ARG A 291 -31.43 15.38 -21.41
C ARG A 291 -32.35 16.57 -21.72
N TYR A 292 -32.44 17.54 -20.80
CA TYR A 292 -33.21 18.76 -21.02
C TYR A 292 -32.60 19.65 -22.11
N ALA A 293 -31.28 19.80 -22.12
CA ALA A 293 -30.56 20.57 -23.15
C ALA A 293 -30.70 19.95 -24.55
N GLU A 294 -30.68 18.61 -24.65
CA GLU A 294 -30.80 17.90 -25.92
C GLU A 294 -32.23 17.82 -26.45
N ARG A 295 -33.25 17.80 -25.57
CA ARG A 295 -34.66 17.62 -25.97
C ARG A 295 -35.60 18.59 -25.24
N PRO A 296 -35.45 19.91 -25.41
CA PRO A 296 -36.24 20.90 -24.67
C PRO A 296 -37.75 20.79 -24.95
N GLN A 297 -38.13 20.39 -26.17
CA GLN A 297 -39.53 20.28 -26.60
C GLN A 297 -40.30 19.11 -25.93
N GLN A 298 -39.61 18.09 -25.42
CA GLN A 298 -40.24 16.94 -24.74
C GLN A 298 -40.62 17.24 -23.28
N PHE A 299 -40.16 18.36 -22.73
CA PHE A 299 -40.38 18.75 -21.32
C PHE A 299 -41.23 20.02 -21.16
N VAL A 300 -41.81 20.56 -22.24
CA VAL A 300 -42.63 21.78 -22.24
C VAL A 300 -43.92 21.66 -21.42
N PRO A 301 -44.61 20.51 -21.26
CA PRO A 301 -45.76 20.42 -20.36
C PRO A 301 -45.40 19.94 -18.94
N LEU A 302 -44.12 19.75 -18.59
CA LEU A 302 -43.67 19.24 -17.28
C LEU A 302 -42.83 20.26 -16.49
N ALA A 303 -43.19 21.55 -16.59
CA ALA A 303 -42.74 22.59 -15.65
C ALA A 303 -43.47 22.50 -14.29
N VAL A 304 -43.60 21.27 -13.76
CA VAL A 304 -44.16 20.96 -12.44
C VAL A 304 -43.00 20.41 -11.60
N PRO A 305 -42.78 20.89 -10.37
CA PRO A 305 -41.52 20.72 -9.64
C PRO A 305 -41.27 19.25 -9.27
N ALA A 306 -40.41 18.57 -10.01
CA ALA A 306 -39.99 17.21 -9.72
C ALA A 306 -38.82 17.20 -8.71
N LEU A 307 -39.08 17.62 -7.46
CA LEU A 307 -38.42 17.08 -6.26
C LEU A 307 -39.10 17.60 -4.97
N THR A 308 -40.31 17.13 -4.66
CA THR A 308 -40.87 17.22 -3.30
C THR A 308 -41.08 15.81 -2.77
N VAL A 309 -40.10 15.27 -2.05
CA VAL A 309 -40.35 14.19 -1.10
C VAL A 309 -41.02 14.83 0.12
N ALA A 310 -42.34 15.02 0.05
CA ALA A 310 -43.15 15.46 1.19
C ALA A 310 -43.85 14.24 1.77
N LEU A 311 -43.41 13.83 2.96
CA LEU A 311 -44.10 12.85 3.80
C LEU A 311 -45.53 13.37 4.09
N ALA A 312 -46.47 12.42 4.05
CA ALA A 312 -47.90 12.63 3.99
C ALA A 312 -48.51 13.49 5.13
N ALA A 313 -49.26 14.53 4.76
CA ALA A 313 -50.44 15.02 5.48
C ALA A 313 -51.36 15.80 4.52
N PRO A 314 -52.66 15.49 4.40
CA PRO A 314 -53.51 15.99 3.32
C PRO A 314 -54.15 17.40 3.50
N ASP A 315 -53.90 18.14 4.58
CA ASP A 315 -54.76 19.29 4.95
C ASP A 315 -54.15 20.71 4.92
N VAL A 316 -53.14 21.01 4.09
CA VAL A 316 -52.64 22.39 3.95
C VAL A 316 -52.47 22.79 2.48
N LEU A 317 -53.57 23.20 1.83
CA LEU A 317 -53.58 23.62 0.42
C LEU A 317 -54.01 25.08 0.18
N ALA A 318 -54.00 25.96 1.19
CA ALA A 318 -54.51 27.33 0.97
C ALA A 318 -53.62 28.51 1.42
N GLN A 319 -52.48 28.33 2.11
CA GLN A 319 -51.65 29.47 2.55
C GLN A 319 -50.12 29.21 2.55
N THR A 320 -49.57 28.67 1.48
CA THR A 320 -48.11 28.54 1.31
C THR A 320 -47.58 29.34 0.13
N VAL A 321 -47.82 30.66 0.15
CA VAL A 321 -47.20 31.63 -0.79
C VAL A 321 -46.11 32.49 -0.13
N ALA A 322 -45.67 32.23 1.12
CA ALA A 322 -44.67 33.12 1.75
C ALA A 322 -43.54 32.47 2.57
N ALA A 323 -43.38 31.14 2.59
CA ALA A 323 -42.31 30.52 3.39
C ALA A 323 -41.76 29.22 2.80
N SER A 324 -41.23 29.27 1.57
CA SER A 324 -40.35 28.24 1.01
C SER A 324 -39.02 28.84 0.55
N LEU A 325 -38.31 29.48 1.49
CA LEU A 325 -36.86 29.57 1.39
C LEU A 325 -36.31 28.13 1.41
N ALA A 326 -35.50 27.79 0.40
CA ALA A 326 -34.82 26.51 0.14
C ALA A 326 -35.51 25.49 -0.81
N GLY A 327 -36.51 25.90 -1.59
CA GLY A 327 -37.00 25.13 -2.74
C GLY A 327 -36.32 25.60 -4.03
N LEU A 328 -35.39 24.80 -4.56
CA LEU A 328 -34.63 25.03 -5.80
C LEU A 328 -35.54 25.47 -6.97
N SER A 329 -35.54 26.76 -7.29
CA SER A 329 -36.11 27.27 -8.53
C SER A 329 -35.24 26.85 -9.70
N VAL A 330 -35.60 25.72 -10.33
CA VAL A 330 -35.06 25.26 -11.62
C VAL A 330 -35.66 26.12 -12.76
N VAL A 331 -35.58 27.44 -12.63
CA VAL A 331 -36.00 28.40 -13.64
C VAL A 331 -34.95 29.50 -13.70
N ALA A 332 -33.81 29.22 -14.35
CA ALA A 332 -32.99 30.20 -15.08
C ALA A 332 -31.72 29.53 -15.64
N ASN A 333 -31.63 29.47 -16.98
CA ASN A 333 -30.42 29.26 -17.80
C ASN A 333 -29.58 27.99 -17.54
N GLY A 334 -29.36 27.18 -18.59
CA GLY A 334 -28.50 25.98 -18.54
C GLY A 334 -27.07 26.21 -18.01
N ALA A 335 -26.60 27.46 -17.99
CA ALA A 335 -25.38 27.86 -17.29
C ALA A 335 -25.47 27.60 -15.77
N GLN A 336 -26.55 27.99 -15.10
CA GLN A 336 -26.71 27.88 -13.64
C GLN A 336 -26.82 26.42 -13.17
N ALA A 337 -27.44 25.54 -13.97
CA ALA A 337 -27.42 24.10 -13.73
C ALA A 337 -26.00 23.50 -13.85
N GLY A 338 -25.20 23.98 -14.80
CA GLY A 338 -23.78 23.61 -14.93
C GLY A 338 -22.95 24.03 -13.72
N TRP A 339 -23.18 25.24 -13.18
CA TRP A 339 -22.52 25.72 -11.96
C TRP A 339 -22.90 24.87 -10.74
N ALA A 340 -24.17 24.50 -10.57
CA ALA A 340 -24.62 23.65 -9.45
C ALA A 340 -23.98 22.25 -9.49
N VAL A 341 -23.86 21.65 -10.68
CA VAL A 341 -23.16 20.36 -10.85
C VAL A 341 -21.66 20.50 -10.59
N ALA A 342 -21.04 21.58 -11.06
CA ALA A 342 -19.61 21.84 -10.83
C ALA A 342 -19.31 22.08 -9.35
N ASP A 343 -20.14 22.84 -8.66
CA ASP A 343 -19.99 23.15 -7.24
C ASP A 343 -20.24 21.91 -6.37
N GLY A 344 -21.29 21.13 -6.69
CA GLY A 344 -21.55 19.85 -6.05
C GLY A 344 -20.36 18.87 -6.17
N ARG A 345 -19.72 18.79 -7.35
CA ARG A 345 -18.49 17.99 -7.53
C ARG A 345 -17.34 18.49 -6.66
N ARG A 346 -17.16 19.81 -6.54
CA ARG A 346 -16.10 20.38 -5.69
C ARG A 346 -16.37 20.09 -4.23
N ALA A 347 -17.61 20.25 -3.76
CA ALA A 347 -18.01 19.96 -2.40
C ALA A 347 -17.77 18.49 -2.03
N VAL A 348 -18.13 17.55 -2.90
CA VAL A 348 -17.87 16.12 -2.68
C VAL A 348 -16.36 15.82 -2.62
N ARG A 349 -15.56 16.39 -3.53
CA ARG A 349 -14.09 16.23 -3.55
C ARG A 349 -13.39 16.85 -2.34
N ALA A 350 -14.03 17.81 -1.67
CA ALA A 350 -13.49 18.46 -0.48
C ALA A 350 -13.70 17.62 0.80
N ARG A 351 -14.54 16.57 0.77
CA ARG A 351 -14.76 15.68 1.91
C ARG A 351 -13.48 14.95 2.29
N ARG A 352 -13.26 14.76 3.60
CA ARG A 352 -12.00 14.21 4.14
C ARG A 352 -11.73 12.77 3.69
N LEU A 353 -12.78 11.96 3.54
CA LEU A 353 -12.68 10.56 3.12
C LEU A 353 -12.88 10.36 1.60
N PHE A 354 -12.87 11.44 0.82
CA PHE A 354 -12.96 11.35 -0.65
C PHE A 354 -11.81 10.53 -1.25
N PHE A 355 -10.63 10.54 -0.61
CA PHE A 355 -9.50 9.73 -1.02
C PHE A 355 -9.84 8.23 -1.10
N VAL A 356 -10.47 7.67 -0.05
CA VAL A 356 -10.80 6.25 0.03
C VAL A 356 -11.78 5.87 -1.08
N TYR A 357 -12.83 6.66 -1.26
CA TYR A 357 -13.79 6.48 -2.36
C TYR A 357 -13.09 6.53 -3.74
N ALA A 358 -12.31 7.57 -4.00
CA ALA A 358 -11.69 7.78 -5.29
C ALA A 358 -10.63 6.71 -5.60
N ALA A 359 -9.83 6.31 -4.62
CA ALA A 359 -8.85 5.24 -4.75
C ALA A 359 -9.54 3.91 -5.09
N GLY A 360 -10.61 3.56 -4.37
CA GLY A 360 -11.38 2.35 -4.64
C GLY A 360 -11.97 2.30 -6.07
N ARG A 361 -12.54 3.42 -6.54
CA ARG A 361 -13.04 3.52 -7.92
C ARG A 361 -11.92 3.39 -8.96
N ARG A 362 -10.74 3.96 -8.70
CA ARG A 362 -9.60 3.88 -9.62
C ARG A 362 -9.08 2.45 -9.78
N LEU A 363 -8.97 1.72 -8.68
CA LEU A 363 -8.53 0.32 -8.70
C LEU A 363 -9.52 -0.59 -9.42
N GLN A 364 -10.81 -0.24 -9.42
CA GLN A 364 -11.85 -0.89 -10.23
C GLN A 364 -11.82 -0.49 -11.72
N GLY A 365 -10.87 0.34 -12.16
CA GLY A 365 -10.72 0.77 -13.55
C GLY A 365 -11.58 1.97 -13.96
N ASP A 366 -12.31 2.59 -13.03
CA ASP A 366 -13.15 3.76 -13.33
C ASP A 366 -12.31 5.04 -13.45
N ARG A 367 -12.16 5.53 -14.70
CA ARG A 367 -11.45 6.77 -15.03
C ARG A 367 -12.36 7.97 -15.26
N SER A 368 -13.67 7.86 -15.00
CA SER A 368 -14.70 8.87 -15.34
C SER A 368 -14.49 10.25 -14.70
N TRP A 369 -13.57 10.35 -13.72
CA TRP A 369 -13.24 11.57 -12.98
C TRP A 369 -12.01 12.32 -13.47
N ARG A 370 -11.23 11.79 -14.42
CA ARG A 370 -10.14 12.57 -15.04
C ARG A 370 -10.79 13.77 -15.73
N GLY A 371 -10.66 14.94 -15.11
CA GLY A 371 -10.92 16.20 -15.80
C GLY A 371 -10.09 16.16 -17.07
N ARG A 372 -10.72 16.39 -18.23
CA ARG A 372 -9.96 16.63 -19.45
C ARG A 372 -8.94 17.72 -19.10
N ALA A 373 -7.65 17.42 -19.28
CA ALA A 373 -6.66 18.48 -19.28
C ALA A 373 -7.16 19.57 -20.25
N PRO A 374 -7.11 20.85 -19.88
CA PRO A 374 -7.37 21.91 -20.85
C PRO A 374 -6.35 21.70 -21.99
N ARG A 375 -6.87 21.48 -23.20
CA ARG A 375 -6.07 21.54 -24.42
C ARG A 375 -5.86 23.00 -24.80
#